data_AF-A0A0G1TDD4-F1
#
_entry.id   AF-A0A0G1TDD4-F1
#
_cell.length_a   1.000
_cell.length_b   1.000
_cell.length_c   1.000
_cell.angle_alpha   90.00
_cell.angle_beta   90.00
_cell.angle_gamma   90.00
#
_symmetry.space_group_name_H-M   'P 1'
#
loop_
_entity.id
_entity.type
_entity.pdbx_description
1 polymer ?
#
loop_
_entity_poly.entity_id
_entity_poly.type
_entity_poly.pdbx_seq_one_letter_code
_entity_poly.pdbx_strand_id
1 'polypeptide(L)'
;MKPILAKRLKWGNEDPQHGKEGRRSSAIQQSLYCPLPPKGARLVTIRPDQDSFGAFAIMEERAHGNFNKINIAMVFRIGAVDRHGWLEADKRYSHRFQDLPCEKEAKAIQFFINSKSYDLPTTILAIRGILTGDKSIDVEFFASELDKQQELERKLLSRMTAVRLTNDIGYVIAPGRYRDGRNLANRNFKVGIVFDPAYTREGGGTRRISIVRQEGYFDRDGCENALNREEARVRTEIAFAKEEKPVSIADLEKAMCEWGGSANLICSPHGVGCETVLPNETVIRIVLEYHENGIVSGSLEKED
;
A
#
# COMPACT_ATOMS: atom_id res chain seq x y z
N MET A 1 -1.14 -14.54 -10.96
CA MET A 1 -1.04 -15.65 -9.99
C MET A 1 -2.39 -16.26 -9.53
N LYS A 2 -3.53 -16.03 -10.22
CA LYS A 2 -4.89 -16.49 -9.81
C LYS A 2 -5.47 -17.82 -10.41
N PRO A 3 -4.96 -18.45 -11.51
CA PRO A 3 -5.70 -19.56 -12.16
C PRO A 3 -5.77 -20.90 -11.40
N ILE A 4 -4.80 -21.19 -10.53
CA ILE A 4 -4.64 -22.52 -9.92
C ILE A 4 -5.64 -22.78 -8.79
N LEU A 5 -5.98 -21.74 -8.01
CA LEU A 5 -6.94 -21.85 -6.90
C LEU A 5 -8.39 -21.94 -7.40
N ALA A 6 -8.75 -21.20 -8.44
CA ALA A 6 -10.07 -21.27 -9.06
C ALA A 6 -10.39 -22.68 -9.62
N LYS A 7 -9.39 -23.40 -10.13
CA LYS A 7 -9.55 -24.80 -10.59
C LYS A 7 -9.88 -25.80 -9.48
N ARG A 8 -9.65 -25.45 -8.19
CA ARG A 8 -10.00 -26.29 -7.04
C ARG A 8 -11.45 -26.14 -6.60
N LEU A 9 -12.15 -25.12 -7.10
CA LEU A 9 -13.56 -24.90 -6.80
C LEU A 9 -14.41 -25.81 -7.69
N LYS A 10 -15.12 -26.76 -7.09
CA LYS A 10 -16.01 -27.70 -7.80
C LYS A 10 -17.17 -27.00 -8.55
N TRP A 11 -17.52 -25.78 -8.15
CA TRP A 11 -18.72 -25.08 -8.59
C TRP A 11 -18.45 -23.74 -9.27
N GLY A 12 -17.19 -23.41 -9.58
CA GLY A 12 -16.81 -22.20 -10.31
C GLY A 12 -16.18 -21.08 -9.45
N ASN A 13 -15.85 -19.97 -10.09
CA ASN A 13 -15.24 -18.77 -9.49
C ASN A 13 -16.04 -17.53 -9.88
N GLU A 14 -16.67 -16.89 -8.89
CA GLU A 14 -17.51 -15.70 -9.08
C GLU A 14 -16.69 -14.42 -8.86
N ASP A 15 -15.72 -14.17 -9.75
CA ASP A 15 -14.88 -12.95 -9.76
C ASP A 15 -14.65 -12.50 -11.22
N PRO A 16 -15.66 -11.86 -11.86
CA PRO A 16 -15.55 -11.43 -13.26
C PRO A 16 -14.51 -10.32 -13.45
N GLN A 17 -14.30 -9.48 -12.44
CA GLN A 17 -13.37 -8.35 -12.46
C GLN A 17 -11.93 -8.79 -12.70
N HIS A 18 -11.58 -10.00 -12.27
CA HIS A 18 -10.26 -10.59 -12.46
C HIS A 18 -10.26 -11.78 -13.42
N GLY A 19 -11.36 -11.98 -14.15
CA GLY A 19 -11.52 -12.96 -15.23
C GLY A 19 -11.33 -12.34 -16.63
N LYS A 20 -11.75 -13.08 -17.67
CA LYS A 20 -11.62 -12.65 -19.08
C LYS A 20 -12.56 -11.49 -19.47
N GLU A 21 -13.63 -11.26 -18.70
CA GLU A 21 -14.65 -10.23 -18.99
C GLU A 21 -14.23 -8.81 -18.56
N GLY A 22 -13.12 -8.68 -17.82
CA GLY A 22 -12.59 -7.40 -17.35
C GLY A 22 -13.42 -6.74 -16.25
N ARG A 23 -13.09 -5.48 -15.90
CA ARG A 23 -13.71 -4.69 -14.80
C ARG A 23 -15.18 -4.27 -15.04
N ARG A 24 -15.99 -5.09 -15.72
CA ARG A 24 -17.38 -4.76 -16.11
C ARG A 24 -18.39 -4.97 -14.96
N SER A 25 -18.10 -5.87 -14.05
CA SER A 25 -18.94 -6.21 -12.87
C SER A 25 -18.02 -6.65 -11.74
N SER A 26 -18.52 -6.63 -10.50
CA SER A 26 -17.81 -7.12 -9.31
C SER A 26 -18.54 -8.32 -8.70
N ALA A 27 -17.91 -9.06 -7.80
CA ALA A 27 -18.47 -10.27 -7.20
C ALA A 27 -19.79 -9.99 -6.47
N ILE A 28 -19.88 -8.91 -5.70
CA ILE A 28 -21.12 -8.50 -5.01
C ILE A 28 -22.26 -8.27 -6.02
N GLN A 29 -21.97 -7.69 -7.19
CA GLN A 29 -22.98 -7.45 -8.22
C GLN A 29 -23.41 -8.74 -8.92
N GLN A 30 -22.46 -9.63 -9.25
CA GLN A 30 -22.80 -10.93 -9.86
C GLN A 30 -23.61 -11.81 -8.92
N SER A 31 -23.34 -11.73 -7.62
CA SER A 31 -24.03 -12.53 -6.61
C SER A 31 -25.54 -12.28 -6.55
N LEU A 32 -26.05 -11.18 -7.12
CA LEU A 32 -27.48 -10.92 -7.26
C LEU A 32 -28.17 -11.92 -8.20
N TYR A 33 -27.45 -12.40 -9.23
CA TYR A 33 -28.07 -13.12 -10.36
C TYR A 33 -27.45 -14.47 -10.66
N CYS A 34 -26.23 -14.76 -10.16
CA CYS A 34 -25.61 -16.07 -10.36
C CYS A 34 -26.50 -17.18 -9.78
N PRO A 35 -26.45 -18.42 -10.30
CA PRO A 35 -27.14 -19.54 -9.68
C PRO A 35 -26.72 -19.70 -8.21
N LEU A 36 -27.67 -20.02 -7.33
CA LEU A 36 -27.32 -20.35 -5.96
C LEU A 36 -26.55 -21.68 -5.93
N PRO A 37 -25.50 -21.79 -5.10
CA PRO A 37 -24.80 -23.04 -4.94
C PRO A 37 -25.71 -24.09 -4.28
N PRO A 38 -25.47 -25.39 -4.51
CA PRO A 38 -26.29 -26.44 -3.92
C PRO A 38 -26.22 -26.43 -2.39
N LYS A 39 -27.28 -26.91 -1.74
CA LYS A 39 -27.35 -26.99 -0.27
C LYS A 39 -26.13 -27.73 0.30
N GLY A 40 -25.47 -27.13 1.30
CA GLY A 40 -24.27 -27.67 1.93
C GLY A 40 -22.95 -27.30 1.23
N ALA A 41 -23.00 -26.57 0.12
CA ALA A 41 -21.80 -25.96 -0.47
C ALA A 41 -21.16 -24.94 0.51
N ARG A 42 -19.84 -24.79 0.40
CA ARG A 42 -19.05 -23.83 1.18
C ARG A 42 -18.55 -22.73 0.27
N LEU A 43 -18.84 -21.49 0.64
CA LEU A 43 -18.26 -20.31 0.01
C LEU A 43 -16.88 -20.03 0.62
N VAL A 44 -15.91 -19.70 -0.23
CA VAL A 44 -14.53 -19.38 0.18
C VAL A 44 -14.04 -18.19 -0.62
N THR A 45 -13.22 -17.34 0.00
CA THR A 45 -12.53 -16.25 -0.69
C THR A 45 -11.06 -16.23 -0.29
N ILE A 46 -10.21 -15.81 -1.22
CA ILE A 46 -8.80 -15.51 -0.97
C ILE A 46 -8.57 -14.01 -0.74
N ARG A 47 -9.62 -13.19 -0.92
CA ARG A 47 -9.61 -11.74 -0.72
C ARG A 47 -10.74 -11.39 0.25
N PRO A 48 -10.44 -11.15 1.53
CA PRO A 48 -11.44 -10.66 2.47
C PRO A 48 -11.67 -9.15 2.25
N ASP A 49 -12.32 -8.80 1.14
CA ASP A 49 -12.68 -7.43 0.77
C ASP A 49 -14.21 -7.25 0.75
N GLN A 50 -14.66 -5.99 0.58
CA GLN A 50 -16.09 -5.65 0.54
C GLN A 50 -16.84 -6.40 -0.55
N ASP A 51 -16.20 -6.59 -1.69
CA ASP A 51 -16.78 -7.28 -2.84
C ASP A 51 -17.05 -8.76 -2.52
N SER A 52 -16.07 -9.45 -1.92
CA SER A 52 -16.20 -10.87 -1.57
C SER A 52 -17.18 -11.12 -0.43
N PHE A 53 -17.09 -10.34 0.66
CA PHE A 53 -17.95 -10.53 1.82
C PHE A 53 -19.38 -10.05 1.55
N GLY A 54 -19.53 -8.98 0.76
CA GLY A 54 -20.82 -8.59 0.22
C GLY A 54 -21.43 -9.69 -0.63
N ALA A 55 -20.66 -10.36 -1.49
CA ALA A 55 -21.17 -11.49 -2.29
C ALA A 55 -21.69 -12.63 -1.41
N PHE A 56 -21.02 -12.95 -0.30
CA PHE A 56 -21.50 -13.96 0.65
C PHE A 56 -22.83 -13.54 1.29
N ALA A 57 -22.92 -12.29 1.75
CA ALA A 57 -24.14 -11.74 2.33
C ALA A 57 -25.34 -11.81 1.36
N ILE A 58 -25.13 -11.43 0.10
CA ILE A 58 -26.17 -11.48 -0.94
C ILE A 58 -26.59 -12.91 -1.25
N MET A 59 -25.65 -13.83 -1.42
CA MET A 59 -25.96 -15.24 -1.66
C MET A 59 -26.75 -15.86 -0.50
N GLU A 60 -26.42 -15.49 0.75
CA GLU A 60 -27.13 -15.98 1.93
C GLU A 60 -28.56 -15.42 2.01
N GLU A 61 -28.77 -14.11 1.78
CA GLU A 61 -30.13 -13.53 1.71
C GLU A 61 -30.96 -14.17 0.59
N ARG A 62 -30.35 -14.43 -0.57
CA ARG A 62 -31.00 -15.15 -1.67
C ARG A 62 -31.37 -16.58 -1.28
N ALA A 63 -30.47 -17.30 -0.61
CA ALA A 63 -30.74 -18.65 -0.13
C ALA A 63 -31.86 -18.70 0.92
N HIS A 64 -32.07 -17.62 1.68
CA HIS A 64 -33.19 -17.43 2.60
C HIS A 64 -34.49 -16.94 1.93
N GLY A 65 -34.50 -16.74 0.60
CA GLY A 65 -35.68 -16.26 -0.12
C GLY A 65 -35.98 -14.76 0.06
N ASN A 66 -35.01 -13.99 0.57
CA ASN A 66 -35.17 -12.58 0.90
C ASN A 66 -34.64 -11.64 -0.20
N PHE A 67 -34.58 -12.07 -1.46
CA PHE A 67 -34.03 -11.26 -2.56
C PHE A 67 -34.66 -9.86 -2.63
N ASN A 68 -35.98 -9.75 -2.38
CA ASN A 68 -36.72 -8.49 -2.42
C ASN A 68 -36.36 -7.50 -1.31
N LYS A 69 -35.64 -7.93 -0.26
CA LYS A 69 -35.16 -7.05 0.82
C LYS A 69 -33.81 -6.41 0.50
N ILE A 70 -33.09 -6.93 -0.49
CA ILE A 70 -31.76 -6.45 -0.84
C ILE A 70 -31.87 -5.07 -1.49
N ASN A 71 -31.11 -4.12 -0.97
CA ASN A 71 -30.95 -2.81 -1.60
C ASN A 71 -30.03 -2.94 -2.83
N ILE A 72 -30.64 -3.25 -3.97
CA ILE A 72 -29.92 -3.46 -5.24
C ILE A 72 -29.10 -2.23 -5.61
N ALA A 73 -29.62 -1.01 -5.43
CA ALA A 73 -28.91 0.20 -5.80
C ALA A 73 -27.63 0.39 -4.96
N MET A 74 -27.69 0.09 -3.66
CA MET A 74 -26.53 0.10 -2.77
C MET A 74 -25.48 -0.94 -3.19
N VAL A 75 -25.90 -2.17 -3.53
CA VAL A 75 -25.00 -3.21 -4.05
C VAL A 75 -24.28 -2.75 -5.31
N PHE A 76 -25.02 -2.14 -6.24
CA PHE A 76 -24.42 -1.59 -7.45
C PHE A 76 -23.44 -0.46 -7.14
N ARG A 77 -23.75 0.41 -6.19
CA ARG A 77 -22.88 1.53 -5.81
C ARG A 77 -21.60 1.05 -5.13
N ILE A 78 -21.70 0.16 -4.13
CA ILE A 78 -20.53 -0.44 -3.45
C ILE A 78 -19.62 -1.14 -4.48
N GLY A 79 -20.19 -1.97 -5.36
CA GLY A 79 -19.40 -2.64 -6.40
C GLY A 79 -18.74 -1.67 -7.39
N ALA A 80 -19.38 -0.53 -7.69
CA ALA A 80 -18.77 0.50 -8.55
C ALA A 80 -17.63 1.24 -7.84
N VAL A 81 -17.80 1.56 -6.56
CA VAL A 81 -16.76 2.19 -5.72
C VAL A 81 -15.55 1.28 -5.57
N ASP A 82 -15.73 -0.02 -5.36
CA ASP A 82 -14.61 -0.97 -5.31
C ASP A 82 -13.77 -0.96 -6.61
N ARG A 83 -14.44 -0.87 -7.77
CA ARG A 83 -13.77 -0.89 -9.08
C ARG A 83 -13.06 0.41 -9.46
N HIS A 84 -13.62 1.55 -9.05
CA HIS A 84 -13.25 2.86 -9.61
C HIS A 84 -12.84 3.89 -8.54
N GLY A 85 -13.14 3.63 -7.27
CA GLY A 85 -13.10 4.64 -6.21
C GLY A 85 -14.31 5.57 -6.24
N TRP A 86 -14.54 6.31 -5.16
CA TRP A 86 -15.71 7.18 -4.97
C TRP A 86 -15.90 8.22 -6.08
N LEU A 87 -14.86 9.03 -6.35
CA LEU A 87 -14.95 10.14 -7.30
C LEU A 87 -15.29 9.67 -8.72
N GLU A 88 -14.60 8.62 -9.20
CA GLU A 88 -14.81 8.12 -10.55
C GLU A 88 -16.09 7.29 -10.67
N ALA A 89 -16.49 6.56 -9.62
CA ALA A 89 -17.77 5.86 -9.59
C ALA A 89 -18.95 6.85 -9.67
N ASP A 90 -18.92 7.92 -8.89
CA ASP A 90 -19.96 8.95 -8.90
C ASP A 90 -20.00 9.67 -10.25
N LYS A 91 -18.84 9.99 -10.85
CA LYS A 91 -18.78 10.61 -12.18
C LYS A 91 -19.38 9.70 -13.27
N ARG A 92 -19.04 8.41 -13.25
CA ARG A 92 -19.40 7.45 -14.31
C ARG A 92 -20.85 6.97 -14.22
N TYR A 93 -21.40 6.94 -13.02
CA TYR A 93 -22.71 6.37 -12.73
C TYR A 93 -23.64 7.36 -12.02
N SER A 94 -23.37 8.66 -12.10
CA SER A 94 -24.16 9.74 -11.50
C SER A 94 -25.67 9.59 -11.72
N HIS A 95 -26.09 9.28 -12.95
CA HIS A 95 -27.49 9.04 -13.34
C HIS A 95 -28.15 7.84 -12.64
N ARG A 96 -27.37 6.90 -12.07
CA ARG A 96 -27.89 5.71 -11.36
C ARG A 96 -27.85 5.86 -9.84
N PHE A 97 -27.05 6.79 -9.33
CA PHE A 97 -26.77 6.94 -7.89
C PHE A 97 -27.27 8.26 -7.31
N GLN A 98 -27.93 9.10 -8.12
CA GLN A 98 -28.60 10.31 -7.65
C GLN A 98 -29.47 9.98 -6.43
N ASP A 99 -29.22 10.70 -5.34
CA ASP A 99 -29.94 10.62 -4.05
C ASP A 99 -29.77 9.36 -3.20
N LEU A 100 -28.76 8.52 -3.47
CA LEU A 100 -28.53 7.26 -2.74
C LEU A 100 -27.19 7.26 -1.96
N PRO A 101 -27.00 8.13 -0.95
CA PRO A 101 -25.76 8.16 -0.17
C PRO A 101 -25.54 6.77 0.46
N CYS A 102 -24.42 6.11 0.11
CA CYS A 102 -24.07 4.80 0.65
C CYS A 102 -22.69 4.79 1.32
N GLU A 103 -22.09 5.96 1.53
CA GLU A 103 -20.73 6.09 2.08
C GLU A 103 -20.65 5.52 3.49
N LYS A 104 -21.66 5.82 4.33
CA LYS A 104 -21.70 5.34 5.71
C LYS A 104 -21.85 3.81 5.74
N GLU A 105 -22.68 3.25 4.88
CA GLU A 105 -22.90 1.81 4.74
C GLU A 105 -21.64 1.10 4.25
N ALA A 106 -20.98 1.64 3.22
CA ALA A 106 -19.71 1.11 2.74
C ALA A 106 -18.63 1.16 3.84
N LYS A 107 -18.54 2.25 4.60
CA LYS A 107 -17.63 2.35 5.74
C LYS A 107 -17.99 1.34 6.85
N ALA A 108 -19.26 1.21 7.20
CA ALA A 108 -19.70 0.23 8.20
C ALA A 108 -19.37 -1.20 7.77
N ILE A 109 -19.57 -1.56 6.49
CA ILE A 109 -19.14 -2.87 5.95
C ILE A 109 -17.62 -3.03 6.09
N GLN A 110 -16.83 -2.02 5.74
CA GLN A 110 -15.37 -2.08 5.90
C GLN A 110 -14.95 -2.30 7.36
N PHE A 111 -15.64 -1.65 8.30
CA PHE A 111 -15.39 -1.81 9.72
C PHE A 111 -15.52 -3.27 10.15
N PHE A 112 -16.64 -3.93 9.80
CA PHE A 112 -16.85 -5.33 10.17
C PHE A 112 -15.86 -6.30 9.49
N ILE A 113 -15.40 -5.98 8.29
CA ILE A 113 -14.38 -6.77 7.58
C ILE A 113 -13.01 -6.64 8.26
N ASN A 114 -12.65 -5.42 8.68
CA ASN A 114 -11.34 -5.13 9.28
C ASN A 114 -11.26 -5.49 10.77
N SER A 115 -12.40 -5.52 11.45
CA SER A 115 -12.47 -5.79 12.87
C SER A 115 -12.09 -7.23 13.20
N LYS A 116 -11.15 -7.39 14.13
CA LYS A 116 -10.80 -8.70 14.70
C LYS A 116 -11.75 -9.15 15.82
N SER A 117 -12.67 -8.27 16.22
CA SER A 117 -13.61 -8.52 17.32
C SER A 117 -14.84 -9.32 16.89
N TYR A 118 -15.10 -9.44 15.58
CA TYR A 118 -16.23 -10.18 15.04
C TYR A 118 -15.73 -11.40 14.28
N ASP A 119 -16.40 -12.54 14.51
CA ASP A 119 -16.17 -13.72 13.71
C ASP A 119 -16.85 -13.59 12.33
N LEU A 120 -16.49 -14.48 11.40
CA LEU A 120 -17.02 -14.43 10.04
C LEU A 120 -18.55 -14.49 9.99
N PRO A 121 -19.26 -15.40 10.69
CA PRO A 121 -20.72 -15.41 10.74
C PRO A 121 -21.32 -14.07 11.19
N THR A 122 -20.79 -13.47 12.26
CA THR A 122 -21.29 -12.17 12.75
C THR A 122 -21.05 -11.07 11.74
N THR A 123 -19.87 -11.04 11.12
CA THR A 123 -19.55 -10.07 10.06
C THR A 123 -20.50 -10.20 8.87
N ILE A 124 -20.79 -11.41 8.40
CA ILE A 124 -21.73 -11.61 7.29
C ILE A 124 -23.15 -11.21 7.69
N LEU A 125 -23.62 -11.55 8.89
CA LEU A 125 -24.93 -11.12 9.40
C LEU A 125 -25.06 -9.59 9.46
N ALA A 126 -24.02 -8.89 9.92
CA ALA A 126 -24.00 -7.43 9.92
C ALA A 126 -24.06 -6.84 8.51
N ILE A 127 -23.25 -7.36 7.58
CA ILE A 127 -23.25 -6.91 6.17
C ILE A 127 -24.63 -7.15 5.53
N ARG A 128 -25.28 -8.29 5.81
CA ARG A 128 -26.65 -8.56 5.37
C ARG A 128 -27.65 -7.54 5.88
N GLY A 129 -27.62 -7.22 7.17
CA GLY A 129 -28.48 -6.20 7.75
C GLY A 129 -28.26 -4.84 7.10
N ILE A 130 -27.01 -4.43 6.87
CA ILE A 130 -26.69 -3.16 6.19
C ILE A 130 -27.27 -3.15 4.77
N LEU A 131 -27.02 -4.20 3.98
CA LEU A 131 -27.48 -4.30 2.58
C LEU A 131 -29.01 -4.44 2.45
N THR A 132 -29.72 -4.75 3.54
CA THR A 132 -31.19 -4.85 3.57
C THR A 132 -31.86 -3.68 4.29
N GLY A 133 -31.09 -2.73 4.83
CA GLY A 133 -31.60 -1.58 5.56
C GLY A 133 -32.14 -1.91 6.97
N ASP A 134 -31.57 -2.93 7.63
CA ASP A 134 -31.89 -3.28 9.01
C ASP A 134 -31.53 -2.14 9.96
N LYS A 135 -32.58 -1.54 10.56
CA LYS A 135 -32.45 -0.40 11.48
C LYS A 135 -31.87 -0.76 12.84
N SER A 136 -31.71 -2.04 13.15
CA SER A 136 -31.02 -2.47 14.38
C SER A 136 -29.50 -2.28 14.31
N ILE A 137 -28.95 -2.09 13.11
CA ILE A 137 -27.53 -1.81 12.90
C ILE A 137 -27.31 -0.30 12.90
N ASP A 138 -26.52 0.17 13.86
CA ASP A 138 -26.09 1.57 13.92
C ASP A 138 -24.96 1.83 12.91
N VAL A 139 -25.36 2.01 11.65
CA VAL A 139 -24.44 2.27 10.52
C VAL A 139 -23.58 3.52 10.79
N GLU A 140 -24.15 4.56 11.42
CA GLU A 140 -23.43 5.81 11.67
C GLU A 140 -22.32 5.60 12.70
N PHE A 141 -22.61 4.87 13.79
CA PHE A 141 -21.62 4.51 14.78
C PHE A 141 -20.45 3.74 14.17
N PHE A 142 -20.72 2.68 13.40
CA PHE A 142 -19.65 1.86 12.81
C PHE A 142 -18.84 2.61 11.74
N ALA A 143 -19.49 3.45 10.94
CA ALA A 143 -18.79 4.32 9.99
C ALA A 143 -17.87 5.32 10.71
N SER A 144 -18.36 5.94 11.79
CA SER A 144 -17.54 6.85 12.62
C SER A 144 -16.38 6.13 13.28
N GLU A 145 -16.58 4.91 13.76
CA GLU A 145 -15.52 4.13 14.40
C GLU A 145 -14.42 3.74 13.42
N LEU A 146 -14.78 3.42 12.17
CA LEU A 146 -13.79 3.25 11.11
C LEU A 146 -13.01 4.54 10.86
N ASP A 147 -13.68 5.69 10.76
CA ASP A 147 -13.02 6.97 10.52
C ASP A 147 -12.02 7.28 11.66
N LYS A 148 -12.38 7.00 12.92
CA LYS A 148 -11.46 7.13 14.07
C LYS A 148 -10.28 6.15 13.98
N GLN A 149 -10.51 4.90 13.60
CA GLN A 149 -9.44 3.91 13.42
C GLN A 149 -8.46 4.36 12.33
N GLN A 150 -8.97 4.81 11.18
CA GLN A 150 -8.15 5.33 10.08
C GLN A 150 -7.43 6.63 10.46
N GLU A 151 -8.05 7.51 11.26
CA GLU A 151 -7.39 8.70 11.78
C GLU A 151 -6.28 8.33 12.79
N LEU A 152 -6.52 7.37 13.68
CA LEU A 152 -5.52 6.89 14.62
C LEU A 152 -4.36 6.21 13.88
N GLU A 153 -4.64 5.38 12.88
CA GLU A 153 -3.63 4.75 12.04
C GLU A 153 -2.82 5.81 11.28
N ARG A 154 -3.48 6.81 10.69
CA ARG A 154 -2.79 7.97 10.11
C ARG A 154 -1.92 8.71 11.12
N LYS A 155 -2.41 8.91 12.35
CA LYS A 155 -1.64 9.56 13.43
C LYS A 155 -0.44 8.71 13.85
N LEU A 156 -0.61 7.40 14.02
CA LEU A 156 0.46 6.47 14.36
C LEU A 156 1.50 6.39 13.25
N LEU A 157 1.07 6.29 12.00
CA LEU A 157 1.95 6.37 10.83
C LEU A 157 2.67 7.73 10.80
N SER A 158 2.01 8.84 11.12
CA SER A 158 2.66 10.16 11.17
C SER A 158 3.62 10.37 12.36
N ARG A 159 3.73 9.41 13.29
CA ARG A 159 4.67 9.53 14.41
C ARG A 159 6.09 9.34 13.90
N MET A 160 6.91 10.36 14.17
CA MET A 160 8.33 10.29 13.90
C MET A 160 9.03 9.46 14.96
N THR A 161 9.90 8.55 14.53
CA THR A 161 10.74 7.74 15.41
C THR A 161 12.19 8.02 15.09
N ALA A 162 13.01 8.34 16.10
CA ALA A 162 14.46 8.46 15.95
C ALA A 162 15.15 7.30 16.66
N VAL A 163 16.06 6.63 15.97
CA VAL A 163 16.81 5.49 16.48
C VAL A 163 18.29 5.77 16.31
N ARG A 164 19.03 5.61 17.41
CA ARG A 164 20.49 5.74 17.42
C ARG A 164 21.10 4.39 17.05
N LEU A 165 21.99 4.37 16.05
CA LEU A 165 22.72 3.18 15.62
C LEU A 165 24.12 3.14 16.26
N THR A 166 24.80 4.28 16.26
CA THR A 166 26.11 4.49 16.91
C THR A 166 26.11 5.83 17.66
N ASN A 167 27.24 6.22 18.25
CA ASN A 167 27.35 7.55 18.88
C ASN A 167 27.10 8.69 17.88
N ASP A 168 27.47 8.50 16.61
CA ASP A 168 27.45 9.53 15.59
C ASP A 168 26.35 9.32 14.53
N ILE A 169 25.88 8.07 14.36
CA ILE A 169 24.89 7.68 13.34
C ILE A 169 23.54 7.33 13.97
N GLY A 170 22.47 7.80 13.33
CA GLY A 170 21.13 7.29 13.57
C GLY A 170 20.22 7.44 12.37
N TYR A 171 18.99 6.95 12.51
CA TYR A 171 17.96 7.15 11.52
C TYR A 171 16.66 7.69 12.13
N VAL A 172 15.88 8.36 11.30
CA VAL A 172 14.56 8.90 11.62
C VAL A 172 13.55 8.33 10.63
N ILE A 173 12.53 7.65 11.12
CA ILE A 173 11.34 7.30 10.32
C ILE A 173 10.37 8.46 10.46
N ALA A 174 9.99 9.11 9.35
CA ALA A 174 9.17 10.32 9.34
C ALA A 174 8.07 10.29 8.27
N PRO A 175 7.02 9.46 8.42
CA PRO A 175 6.03 9.22 7.37
C PRO A 175 5.19 10.47 7.09
N GLY A 176 5.29 10.98 5.86
CA GLY A 176 4.63 12.21 5.40
C GLY A 176 5.19 13.48 6.05
N ARG A 177 6.28 13.37 6.81
CA ARG A 177 6.88 14.45 7.60
C ARG A 177 8.36 14.63 7.29
N TYR A 178 8.76 14.35 6.05
CA TYR A 178 10.15 14.44 5.59
C TYR A 178 10.92 15.66 6.11
N ARG A 179 10.33 16.86 6.03
CA ARG A 179 11.00 18.09 6.48
C ARG A 179 11.30 18.09 7.97
N ASP A 180 10.34 17.67 8.79
CA ASP A 180 10.51 17.55 10.24
C ASP A 180 11.50 16.43 10.57
N GLY A 181 11.39 15.30 9.86
CA GLY A 181 12.31 14.16 9.97
C GLY A 181 13.77 14.55 9.72
N ARG A 182 14.02 15.32 8.66
CA ARG A 182 15.33 15.87 8.32
C ARG A 182 15.85 16.82 9.41
N ASN A 183 15.00 17.70 9.93
CA ASN A 183 15.37 18.60 11.02
C ASN A 183 15.73 17.82 12.29
N LEU A 184 14.97 16.78 12.62
CA LEU A 184 15.23 15.94 13.78
C LEU A 184 16.53 15.16 13.60
N ALA A 185 16.79 14.59 12.43
CA ALA A 185 18.02 13.87 12.11
C ALA A 185 19.25 14.78 12.28
N ASN A 186 19.21 15.98 11.69
CA ASN A 186 20.26 16.98 11.79
C ASN A 186 20.62 17.42 13.23
N ARG A 187 19.62 17.43 14.12
CA ARG A 187 19.80 17.84 15.52
C ARG A 187 20.39 16.73 16.40
N ASN A 188 20.13 15.47 16.06
CA ASN A 188 20.43 14.34 16.95
C ASN A 188 21.64 13.50 16.54
N PHE A 189 22.05 13.58 15.28
CA PHE A 189 23.08 12.73 14.69
C PHE A 189 24.07 13.57 13.86
N LYS A 190 25.33 13.13 13.82
CA LYS A 190 26.32 13.68 12.88
C LYS A 190 26.07 13.18 11.46
N VAL A 191 25.62 11.93 11.34
CA VAL A 191 25.08 11.34 10.11
C VAL A 191 23.69 10.78 10.41
N GLY A 192 22.66 11.38 9.80
CA GLY A 192 21.27 11.03 10.02
C GLY A 192 20.60 10.49 8.75
N ILE A 193 20.04 9.29 8.80
CA ILE A 193 19.26 8.71 7.69
C ILE A 193 17.78 9.01 7.91
N VAL A 194 17.09 9.63 6.96
CA VAL A 194 15.66 9.91 7.02
C VAL A 194 14.93 8.94 6.10
N PHE A 195 14.06 8.13 6.68
CA PHE A 195 13.14 7.27 5.95
C PHE A 195 11.74 7.89 5.97
N ASP A 196 11.24 8.34 4.83
CA ASP A 196 9.85 8.75 4.68
C ASP A 196 9.12 7.77 3.74
N PRO A 197 8.38 6.79 4.28
CA PRO A 197 7.61 5.84 3.48
C PRO A 197 6.37 6.46 2.82
N ALA A 198 6.01 7.70 3.16
CA ALA A 198 4.79 8.36 2.70
C ALA A 198 5.08 9.78 2.20
N TYR A 199 6.25 10.00 1.59
CA TYR A 199 6.65 11.32 1.11
C TYR A 199 5.76 11.78 -0.04
N THR A 200 5.06 12.90 0.13
CA THR A 200 4.20 13.48 -0.91
C THR A 200 4.87 14.66 -1.58
N ARG A 201 4.97 14.61 -2.91
CA ARG A 201 5.23 15.76 -3.80
C ARG A 201 4.23 15.67 -4.95
N GLU A 202 3.90 16.80 -5.59
CA GLU A 202 2.96 16.90 -6.72
C GLU A 202 3.05 15.67 -7.64
N GLY A 203 2.03 14.79 -7.60
CA GLY A 203 2.00 13.52 -8.36
C GLY A 203 1.79 12.24 -7.55
N GLY A 204 1.90 12.24 -6.23
CA GLY A 204 1.54 11.09 -5.38
C GLY A 204 2.50 10.83 -4.20
N GLY A 205 2.12 9.90 -3.33
CA GLY A 205 2.98 9.43 -2.25
C GLY A 205 4.06 8.49 -2.79
N THR A 206 5.33 8.82 -2.57
CA THR A 206 6.49 8.00 -2.96
C THR A 206 7.36 7.75 -1.74
N ARG A 207 8.09 6.62 -1.72
CA ARG A 207 9.09 6.39 -0.68
C ARG A 207 10.30 7.28 -0.94
N ARG A 208 10.75 7.99 0.08
CA ARG A 208 11.97 8.82 0.00
C ARG A 208 12.92 8.48 1.12
N ILE A 209 14.20 8.38 0.75
CA ILE A 209 15.29 8.23 1.72
C ILE A 209 16.24 9.40 1.53
N SER A 210 16.77 9.93 2.62
CA SER A 210 17.90 10.85 2.53
C SER A 210 18.90 10.61 3.64
N ILE A 211 20.17 10.84 3.32
CA ILE A 211 21.28 10.79 4.25
C ILE A 211 21.73 12.22 4.43
N VAL A 212 21.56 12.73 5.64
CA VAL A 212 21.92 14.09 6.03
C VAL A 212 23.20 14.04 6.84
N ARG A 213 24.18 14.86 6.47
CA ARG A 213 25.51 14.82 7.10
C ARG A 213 25.93 16.18 7.66
N GLN A 214 26.72 16.12 8.71
CA GLN A 214 27.62 17.19 9.12
C GLN A 214 28.95 17.05 8.35
N GLU A 215 29.63 18.17 8.12
CA GLU A 215 30.88 18.20 7.35
C GLU A 215 32.02 17.47 8.09
N GLY A 216 32.83 16.67 7.37
CA GLY A 216 34.02 16.01 7.93
C GLY A 216 33.80 14.72 8.74
N TYR A 217 32.70 13.99 8.56
CA TYR A 217 32.40 12.74 9.31
C TYR A 217 32.00 11.55 8.42
N PHE A 218 32.07 11.71 7.10
CA PHE A 218 31.40 10.80 6.16
C PHE A 218 32.02 10.85 4.78
N ASP A 219 32.45 9.70 4.26
CA ASP A 219 32.86 9.56 2.86
C ASP A 219 31.61 9.59 1.97
N ARG A 220 31.22 10.81 1.59
CA ARG A 220 30.04 11.07 0.76
C ARG A 220 30.15 10.36 -0.57
N ASP A 221 31.26 10.56 -1.27
CA ASP A 221 31.39 10.14 -2.66
C ASP A 221 31.52 8.61 -2.72
N GLY A 222 32.23 8.00 -1.77
CA GLY A 222 32.24 6.54 -1.60
C GLY A 222 30.84 5.99 -1.32
N CYS A 223 30.10 6.59 -0.38
CA CYS A 223 28.74 6.14 -0.06
C CYS A 223 27.76 6.32 -1.23
N GLU A 224 27.77 7.46 -1.93
CA GLU A 224 26.90 7.73 -3.07
C GLU A 224 27.17 6.72 -4.20
N ASN A 225 28.44 6.45 -4.49
CA ASN A 225 28.84 5.43 -5.46
C ASN A 225 28.42 4.01 -5.05
N ALA A 226 28.52 3.67 -3.76
CA ALA A 226 28.09 2.38 -3.25
C ALA A 226 26.56 2.20 -3.34
N LEU A 227 25.79 3.25 -3.02
CA LEU A 227 24.34 3.25 -3.17
C LEU A 227 23.92 3.09 -4.63
N ASN A 228 24.53 3.81 -5.56
CA ASN A 228 24.23 3.71 -6.99
C ASN A 228 24.60 2.33 -7.58
N ARG A 229 25.74 1.75 -7.17
CA ARG A 229 26.11 0.37 -7.53
C ARG A 229 25.08 -0.64 -7.05
N GLU A 230 24.68 -0.55 -5.79
CA GLU A 230 23.73 -1.49 -5.21
C GLU A 230 22.32 -1.31 -5.80
N GLU A 231 21.90 -0.07 -6.08
CA GLU A 231 20.64 0.24 -6.77
C GLU A 231 20.60 -0.40 -8.17
N ALA A 232 21.67 -0.24 -8.96
CA ALA A 232 21.79 -0.87 -10.29
C ALA A 232 21.77 -2.40 -10.21
N ARG A 233 22.45 -2.97 -9.21
CA ARG A 233 22.49 -4.42 -8.95
C ARG A 233 21.08 -4.97 -8.68
N VAL A 234 20.35 -4.38 -7.73
CA VAL A 234 18.99 -4.84 -7.36
C VAL A 234 18.00 -4.63 -8.51
N ARG A 235 18.09 -3.52 -9.24
CA ARG A 235 17.26 -3.30 -10.43
C ARG A 235 17.54 -4.31 -11.54
N THR A 236 18.79 -4.72 -11.71
CA THR A 236 19.17 -5.79 -12.63
C THR A 236 18.55 -7.13 -12.24
N GLU A 237 18.55 -7.48 -10.95
CA GLU A 237 17.87 -8.69 -10.46
C GLU A 237 16.36 -8.66 -10.74
N ILE A 238 15.72 -7.52 -10.51
CA ILE A 238 14.29 -7.31 -10.82
C ILE A 238 14.04 -7.42 -12.33
N ALA A 239 14.90 -6.83 -13.17
CA ALA A 239 14.79 -6.89 -14.62
C ALA A 239 14.93 -8.33 -15.14
N PHE A 240 15.89 -9.11 -14.62
CA PHE A 240 16.04 -10.52 -14.98
C PHE A 240 14.80 -11.34 -14.62
N ALA A 241 14.18 -11.09 -13.46
CA ALA A 241 12.93 -11.76 -13.08
C ALA A 241 11.75 -11.42 -14.01
N LYS A 242 11.88 -10.38 -14.85
CA LYS A 242 10.89 -9.92 -15.84
C LYS A 242 11.33 -10.17 -17.29
N GLU A 243 12.46 -10.85 -17.52
CA GLU A 243 13.05 -11.04 -18.86
C GLU A 243 13.40 -9.71 -19.56
N GLU A 244 13.74 -8.67 -18.79
CA GLU A 244 14.15 -7.35 -19.26
C GLU A 244 15.68 -7.21 -19.30
N LYS A 245 16.19 -6.14 -19.93
CA LYS A 245 17.64 -5.87 -20.00
C LYS A 245 18.20 -5.49 -18.62
N PRO A 246 19.47 -5.85 -18.32
CA PRO A 246 20.13 -5.44 -17.08
C PRO A 246 20.24 -3.91 -17.03
N VAL A 247 20.23 -3.36 -15.81
CA VAL A 247 20.27 -1.93 -15.54
C VAL A 247 21.67 -1.56 -15.06
N SER A 248 22.38 -0.74 -15.82
CA SER A 248 23.69 -0.20 -15.44
C SER A 248 23.58 1.12 -14.68
N ILE A 249 24.68 1.58 -14.08
CA ILE A 249 24.75 2.91 -13.46
C ILE A 249 24.51 4.01 -14.51
N ALA A 250 25.08 3.86 -15.70
CA ALA A 250 24.86 4.81 -16.80
C ALA A 250 23.39 4.89 -17.23
N ASP A 251 22.63 3.80 -17.10
CA ASP A 251 21.18 3.81 -17.35
C ASP A 251 20.43 4.59 -16.26
N LEU A 252 20.85 4.50 -14.99
CA LEU A 252 20.29 5.28 -13.89
C LEU A 252 20.56 6.77 -14.05
N GLU A 253 21.82 7.14 -14.38
CA GLU A 253 22.24 8.51 -14.70
C GLU A 253 21.38 9.09 -15.84
N LYS A 254 21.27 8.35 -16.95
CA LYS A 254 20.49 8.77 -18.12
C LYS A 254 19.00 8.93 -17.81
N ALA A 255 18.47 8.09 -16.93
CA ALA A 255 17.07 8.14 -16.48
C ALA A 255 16.83 9.15 -15.34
N MET A 256 17.88 9.80 -14.83
CA MET A 256 17.83 10.63 -13.62
C MET A 256 17.24 9.90 -12.40
N CYS A 257 17.43 8.58 -12.32
CA CYS A 257 16.99 7.74 -11.21
C CYS A 257 18.18 7.27 -10.34
N GLU A 258 19.20 8.09 -10.18
CA GLU A 258 20.35 7.82 -9.29
C GLU A 258 20.19 8.47 -7.90
N TRP A 259 20.95 7.95 -6.95
CA TRP A 259 21.19 8.60 -5.67
C TRP A 259 22.12 9.80 -5.87
N GLY A 260 21.78 10.93 -5.26
CA GLY A 260 22.57 12.15 -5.37
C GLY A 260 21.95 13.32 -4.59
N GLY A 261 22.57 14.48 -4.64
CA GLY A 261 22.04 15.66 -3.96
C GLY A 261 23.06 16.77 -3.74
N SER A 262 22.74 17.69 -2.83
CA SER A 262 23.65 18.78 -2.46
C SER A 262 24.76 18.28 -1.54
N ALA A 263 25.81 19.11 -1.33
CA ALA A 263 26.98 18.72 -0.55
C ALA A 263 26.64 18.01 0.78
N ASN A 264 25.64 18.48 1.53
CA ASN A 264 25.29 17.94 2.86
C ASN A 264 24.14 16.90 2.84
N LEU A 265 23.79 16.39 1.66
CA LEU A 265 22.61 15.55 1.48
C LEU A 265 22.78 14.57 0.32
N ILE A 266 22.68 13.27 0.60
CA ILE A 266 22.44 12.26 -0.43
C ILE A 266 20.95 11.93 -0.38
N CYS A 267 20.23 12.06 -1.48
CA CYS A 267 18.83 11.66 -1.61
C CYS A 267 18.72 10.44 -2.50
N SER A 268 17.77 9.57 -2.16
CA SER A 268 17.36 8.50 -3.05
C SER A 268 16.73 9.06 -4.32
N PRO A 269 16.79 8.30 -5.42
CA PRO A 269 15.95 8.58 -6.57
C PRO A 269 14.47 8.52 -6.13
N HIS A 270 13.69 9.45 -6.65
CA HIS A 270 12.30 9.69 -6.24
C HIS A 270 11.49 10.30 -7.39
N GLY A 271 10.19 10.06 -7.38
CA GLY A 271 9.29 10.35 -8.51
C GLY A 271 8.73 9.06 -9.10
N VAL A 272 7.59 9.16 -9.78
CA VAL A 272 6.83 8.00 -10.27
C VAL A 272 7.71 7.12 -11.16
N GLY A 273 8.04 5.91 -10.70
CA GLY A 273 8.87 4.95 -11.43
C GLY A 273 10.38 5.08 -11.20
N CYS A 274 10.83 6.12 -10.49
CA CYS A 274 12.22 6.29 -10.07
C CYS A 274 12.43 6.01 -8.58
N GLU A 275 11.43 5.52 -7.85
CA GLU A 275 11.59 5.27 -6.41
C GLU A 275 12.71 4.24 -6.17
N THR A 276 13.56 4.50 -5.17
CA THR A 276 14.63 3.56 -4.82
C THR A 276 14.07 2.18 -4.47
N VAL A 277 14.72 1.15 -5.04
CA VAL A 277 14.38 -0.25 -4.76
C VAL A 277 15.14 -0.82 -3.56
N LEU A 278 16.08 -0.05 -2.97
CA LEU A 278 16.91 -0.53 -1.86
C LEU A 278 16.10 -0.66 -0.57
N PRO A 279 16.15 -1.81 0.13
CA PRO A 279 15.63 -1.94 1.49
C PRO A 279 16.29 -0.96 2.47
N ASN A 280 15.61 -0.59 3.55
CA ASN A 280 16.15 0.34 4.56
C ASN A 280 17.45 -0.21 5.17
N GLU A 281 17.49 -1.52 5.41
CA GLU A 281 18.59 -2.24 6.03
C GLU A 281 19.86 -2.18 5.17
N THR A 282 19.70 -2.27 3.85
CA THR A 282 20.80 -2.13 2.89
C THR A 282 21.39 -0.72 2.92
N VAL A 283 20.53 0.30 2.96
CA VAL A 283 20.99 1.70 3.06
C VAL A 283 21.71 1.94 4.39
N ILE A 284 21.16 1.44 5.50
CA ILE A 284 21.81 1.53 6.82
C ILE A 284 23.20 0.89 6.79
N ARG A 285 23.31 -0.32 6.22
CA ARG A 285 24.59 -1.04 6.11
C ARG A 285 25.64 -0.22 5.34
N ILE A 286 25.26 0.30 4.17
CA ILE A 286 26.17 1.09 3.33
C ILE A 286 26.59 2.38 4.07
N VAL A 287 25.65 3.08 4.72
CA VAL A 287 25.98 4.29 5.49
C VAL A 287 26.94 4.00 6.64
N LEU A 288 26.80 2.85 7.31
CA LEU A 288 27.71 2.43 8.37
C LEU A 288 29.11 2.09 7.85
N GLU A 289 29.21 1.46 6.68
CA GLU A 289 30.49 1.09 6.05
C GLU A 289 31.34 2.32 5.66
N TYR A 290 30.69 3.40 5.24
CA TYR A 290 31.34 4.64 4.80
C TYR A 290 31.39 5.74 5.87
N HIS A 291 31.08 5.38 7.13
CA HIS A 291 31.35 6.23 8.30
C HIS A 291 32.83 6.14 8.67
N GLU A 292 33.46 7.27 9.02
CA GLU A 292 34.89 7.34 9.34
C GLU A 292 35.30 6.39 10.47
N ASN A 293 35.73 5.19 10.08
CA ASN A 293 36.71 4.27 10.70
C ASN A 293 36.87 2.99 9.84
N GLY A 294 36.86 3.08 8.51
CA GLY A 294 36.82 1.88 7.65
C GLY A 294 37.46 1.92 6.26
N ILE A 295 37.79 3.08 5.67
CA ILE A 295 38.51 3.12 4.38
C ILE A 295 39.67 4.12 4.49
N VAL A 296 40.86 3.57 4.73
CA VAL A 296 42.12 4.21 4.37
C VAL A 296 42.15 4.26 2.85
N SER A 297 42.13 5.44 2.26
CA SER A 297 42.63 5.62 0.90
C SER A 297 44.10 5.24 0.90
N GLY A 298 44.38 3.97 0.59
CA GLY A 298 45.72 3.51 0.28
C GLY A 298 46.18 4.22 -0.99
N SER A 299 46.88 5.34 -0.83
CA SER A 299 47.80 5.83 -1.83
C SER A 299 48.89 4.77 -1.96
N LEU A 300 48.89 4.06 -3.10
CA LEU A 300 50.02 3.27 -3.57
C LEU A 300 51.26 4.16 -3.56
N GLU A 301 52.17 3.92 -2.61
CA GLU A 301 53.55 4.36 -2.75
C GLU A 301 54.12 3.70 -4.01
N LYS A 302 54.51 4.53 -4.97
CA LYS A 302 55.49 4.12 -5.97
C LYS A 302 56.86 4.30 -5.32
N GLU A 303 57.51 3.20 -4.99
CA GLU A 303 58.96 3.18 -4.83
C GLU A 303 59.59 3.26 -6.23
N ASP A 304 60.40 4.30 -6.44
CA ASP A 304 61.54 4.30 -7.36
C ASP A 304 62.81 3.96 -6.56
#